data_AF-A0A317N1D3-F1
#
_entry.id   AF-A0A317N1D3-F1
#
_cell.length_a   1.000
_cell.length_b   1.000
_cell.length_c   1.000
_cell.angle_alpha   90.00
_cell.angle_beta   90.00
_cell.angle_gamma   90.00
#
_symmetry.space_group_name_H-M   'P 1'
#
loop_
_entity.id
_entity.type
_entity.pdbx_description
1 polymer ?
#
loop_
_entity_poly.entity_id
_entity_poly.type
_entity_poly.pdbx_seq_one_letter_code
_entity_poly.pdbx_strand_id
1 'polypeptide(L)'
;MMRAVCGFAGTGDPVLRAAHELAALHERREQLVHGDTSEIDWQRAHLVCEIDRWVVMRSPRPATTAPMHTESIGAVVDRMAHFAAITYRALACGAEAELRAAQTRLHELACGYDDLVVEVANGARRLPDGPEEDSPESGGAQPSRNRPRTE
;
A
#
# COMPACT_ATOMS: atom_id res chain seq x y z
N MET A 1 16.78 15.45 5.28
CA MET A 1 15.81 16.24 6.06
C MET A 1 15.26 17.50 5.36
N MET A 2 15.34 17.65 4.01
CA MET A 2 14.50 18.57 3.20
C MET A 2 14.81 18.40 1.69
N ARG A 3 14.61 17.21 1.12
CA ARG A 3 14.72 17.00 -0.35
C ARG A 3 13.57 16.23 -0.99
N ALA A 4 12.54 15.85 -0.23
CA ALA A 4 11.32 15.23 -0.74
C ALA A 4 10.13 16.20 -0.83
N VAL A 5 10.37 17.50 -0.65
CA VAL A 5 9.34 18.55 -0.82
C VAL A 5 9.22 18.99 -2.29
N CYS A 6 10.19 18.67 -3.15
CA CYS A 6 10.17 19.10 -4.56
C CYS A 6 10.67 17.99 -5.49
N GLY A 7 9.79 17.34 -6.27
CA GLY A 7 10.28 16.77 -7.53
C GLY A 7 9.52 15.66 -8.24
N PHE A 8 8.45 15.08 -7.67
CA PHE A 8 7.56 14.22 -8.47
C PHE A 8 6.10 14.24 -8.02
N ALA A 9 5.61 15.39 -7.57
CA ALA A 9 4.18 15.64 -7.39
C ALA A 9 3.59 16.14 -8.72
N GLY A 10 3.30 15.21 -9.63
CA GLY A 10 2.37 15.50 -10.72
C GLY A 10 0.96 15.62 -10.13
N THR A 11 0.41 16.83 -10.08
CA THR A 11 -1.02 17.17 -9.90
C THR A 11 -1.83 16.17 -9.06
N GLY A 12 -1.78 16.36 -7.73
CA GLY A 12 -2.60 15.64 -6.75
C GLY A 12 -2.08 14.22 -6.49
N ASP A 13 -1.13 14.09 -5.57
CA ASP A 13 -0.58 12.79 -5.18
C ASP A 13 -1.72 11.88 -4.65
N PRO A 14 -2.13 10.85 -5.42
CA PRO A 14 -3.23 9.99 -5.01
C PRO A 14 -2.90 9.23 -3.72
N VAL A 15 -1.61 9.03 -3.41
CA VAL A 15 -1.18 8.44 -2.14
C VAL A 15 -1.43 9.41 -1.00
N LEU A 16 -1.12 10.70 -1.17
CA LEU A 16 -1.40 11.71 -0.14
C LEU A 16 -2.90 11.86 0.12
N ARG A 17 -3.72 11.86 -0.95
CA ARG A 17 -5.18 11.87 -0.82
C ARG A 17 -5.68 10.62 -0.10
N ALA A 18 -5.24 9.43 -0.52
CA ALA A 18 -5.64 8.18 0.11
C ALA A 18 -5.17 8.11 1.58
N ALA A 19 -3.97 8.59 1.91
CA ALA A 19 -3.48 8.68 3.28
C ALA A 19 -4.36 9.59 4.16
N HIS A 20 -4.82 10.71 3.61
CA HIS A 20 -5.76 11.59 4.31
C HIS A 20 -7.12 10.91 4.56
N GLU A 21 -7.67 10.23 3.54
CA GLU A 21 -8.92 9.47 3.65
C GLU A 21 -8.78 8.32 4.67
N LEU A 22 -7.66 7.59 4.66
CA LEU A 22 -7.33 6.55 5.65
C LEU A 22 -7.31 7.12 7.07
N ALA A 23 -6.71 8.30 7.28
CA ALA A 23 -6.67 8.94 8.60
C ALA A 23 -8.09 9.29 9.09
N ALA A 24 -8.94 9.84 8.22
CA ALA A 24 -10.34 10.13 8.54
C ALA A 24 -11.14 8.85 8.85
N LEU A 25 -10.87 7.74 8.16
CA LEU A 25 -11.47 6.44 8.46
C LEU A 25 -11.05 5.92 9.84
N HIS A 26 -9.77 6.06 10.20
CA HIS A 26 -9.28 5.70 11.54
C HIS A 26 -9.93 6.55 12.63
N GLU A 27 -10.07 7.86 12.41
CA GLU A 27 -10.78 8.74 13.35
C GLU A 27 -12.24 8.32 13.55
N ARG A 28 -12.97 8.02 12.47
CA ARG A 28 -14.36 7.52 12.54
C ARG A 28 -14.45 6.18 13.25
N ARG A 29 -13.50 5.28 13.01
CA ARG A 29 -13.44 3.96 13.67
C ARG A 29 -13.30 4.09 15.18
N GLU A 30 -12.44 5.00 15.62
CA GLU A 30 -12.20 5.27 17.04
C GLU A 30 -13.40 5.95 17.73
N GLN A 31 -14.29 6.62 16.99
CA GLN A 31 -15.55 7.13 17.53
C GLN A 31 -16.61 6.03 17.70
N LEU A 32 -16.46 4.92 16.99
CA LEU A 32 -17.40 3.79 16.95
C LEU A 32 -16.91 2.60 17.77
N VAL A 33 -16.22 2.81 18.90
CA VAL A 33 -15.60 1.75 19.74
C VAL A 33 -16.55 0.57 20.08
N HIS A 34 -17.87 0.79 20.06
CA HIS A 34 -18.90 -0.23 20.32
C HIS A 34 -19.86 -0.48 19.14
N GLY A 35 -19.51 -0.05 17.93
CA GLY A 35 -20.32 -0.17 16.71
C GLY A 35 -19.72 -1.12 15.66
N ASP A 36 -20.48 -1.37 14.60
CA ASP A 36 -20.00 -2.12 13.44
C ASP A 36 -18.98 -1.28 12.65
N THR A 37 -17.74 -1.76 12.56
CA THR A 37 -16.65 -1.11 11.81
C THR A 37 -16.42 -1.74 10.43
N SER A 38 -17.22 -2.72 10.01
CA SER A 38 -16.99 -3.52 8.81
C SER A 38 -16.91 -2.67 7.53
N GLU A 39 -17.77 -1.66 7.39
CA GLU A 39 -17.73 -0.74 6.25
C GLU A 39 -16.44 0.08 6.23
N ILE A 40 -15.99 0.55 7.40
CA ILE A 40 -14.75 1.32 7.54
C ILE A 40 -13.54 0.44 7.23
N ASP A 41 -13.52 -0.78 7.75
CA ASP A 41 -12.44 -1.75 7.52
C ASP A 41 -12.38 -2.15 6.04
N TRP A 42 -13.52 -2.26 5.35
CA TRP A 42 -13.59 -2.50 3.91
C TRP A 42 -13.09 -1.29 3.10
N GLN A 43 -13.52 -0.06 3.43
CA GLN A 43 -13.04 1.16 2.78
C GLN A 43 -11.52 1.35 2.94
N ARG A 44 -10.99 1.03 4.13
CA ARG A 44 -9.55 1.05 4.42
C ARG A 44 -8.80 0.07 3.53
N ALA A 45 -9.26 -1.19 3.45
CA ALA A 45 -8.65 -2.21 2.60
C ALA A 45 -8.69 -1.81 1.11
N HIS A 46 -9.79 -1.20 0.65
CA HIS A 46 -9.91 -0.72 -0.72
C HIS A 46 -8.85 0.35 -1.05
N LEU A 47 -8.70 1.36 -0.19
CA LEU A 47 -7.70 2.42 -0.38
C LEU A 47 -6.27 1.89 -0.37
N VAL A 48 -5.97 0.92 0.50
CA VAL A 48 -4.68 0.21 0.52
C VAL A 48 -4.40 -0.44 -0.82
N CYS A 49 -5.35 -1.21 -1.36
CA CYS A 49 -5.21 -1.85 -2.66
C CYS A 49 -5.06 -0.84 -3.82
N GLU A 50 -5.75 0.31 -3.76
CA GLU A 50 -5.59 1.37 -4.75
C GLU A 50 -4.20 1.99 -4.73
N ILE A 51 -3.64 2.24 -3.54
CA ILE A 51 -2.25 2.71 -3.38
C ILE A 51 -1.29 1.68 -3.97
N ASP A 52 -1.43 0.40 -3.60
CA ASP A 52 -0.54 -0.66 -4.08
C ASP A 52 -0.58 -0.80 -5.61
N ARG A 53 -1.78 -0.77 -6.20
CA ARG A 53 -1.94 -0.77 -7.66
C ARG A 53 -1.27 0.43 -8.31
N TRP A 54 -1.44 1.63 -7.74
CA TRP A 54 -0.83 2.84 -8.26
C TRP A 54 0.70 2.78 -8.21
N VAL A 55 1.26 2.25 -7.12
CA VAL A 55 2.70 2.05 -6.96
C VAL A 55 3.24 1.07 -8.00
N VAL A 56 2.60 -0.10 -8.16
CA VAL A 56 3.02 -1.12 -9.14
C VAL A 56 2.98 -0.58 -10.57
N MET A 57 1.99 0.24 -10.92
CA MET A 57 1.92 0.85 -12.25
C MET A 57 3.04 1.87 -12.53
N ARG A 58 3.64 2.47 -11.49
CA ARG A 58 4.66 3.53 -11.61
C ARG A 58 6.07 3.06 -11.30
N SER A 59 6.24 1.91 -10.66
CA SER A 59 7.54 1.36 -10.35
C SER A 59 8.13 0.64 -11.57
N PRO A 60 9.46 0.70 -11.79
CA PRO A 60 10.12 -0.17 -12.75
C PRO A 60 9.84 -1.63 -12.41
N ARG A 61 9.70 -2.49 -13.42
CA ARG A 61 9.56 -3.94 -13.20
C ARG A 61 10.77 -4.44 -12.39
N PRO A 62 10.57 -4.95 -11.17
CA PRO A 62 11.68 -5.35 -10.32
C PRO A 62 12.39 -6.58 -10.91
N ALA A 63 13.70 -6.67 -10.72
CA ALA A 63 14.46 -7.86 -11.12
C ALA A 63 13.92 -9.11 -10.40
N THR A 64 13.88 -10.27 -11.08
CA THR A 64 13.37 -11.54 -10.52
C THR A 64 14.10 -12.02 -9.28
N THR A 65 15.30 -11.50 -9.03
CA THR A 65 16.15 -11.83 -7.88
C THR A 65 16.07 -10.82 -6.73
N ALA A 66 15.25 -9.77 -6.84
CA ALA A 66 15.12 -8.78 -5.79
C ALA A 66 14.37 -9.35 -4.56
N PRO A 67 14.82 -9.06 -3.33
CA PRO A 67 14.16 -9.56 -2.12
C PRO A 67 12.71 -9.07 -2.05
N MET A 68 11.82 -9.99 -1.66
CA MET A 68 10.40 -9.71 -1.46
C MET A 68 10.19 -9.02 -0.11
N HIS A 69 9.45 -7.92 -0.12
CA HIS A 69 9.02 -7.31 1.12
C HIS A 69 7.85 -8.07 1.75
N THR A 70 7.85 -8.12 3.08
CA THR A 70 6.76 -8.71 3.87
C THR A 70 5.48 -7.86 3.90
N GLU A 71 5.54 -6.61 3.44
CA GLU A 71 4.44 -5.65 3.55
C GLU A 71 4.39 -4.75 2.31
N SER A 72 3.19 -4.35 1.91
CA SER A 72 2.96 -3.48 0.76
C SER A 72 3.12 -1.99 1.13
N ILE A 73 3.31 -1.12 0.14
CA ILE A 73 3.40 0.33 0.39
C ILE A 73 2.09 0.85 0.99
N GLY A 74 0.95 0.40 0.46
CA GLY A 74 -0.37 0.75 0.96
C GLY A 74 -0.56 0.38 2.43
N ALA A 75 -0.09 -0.79 2.86
CA ALA A 75 -0.16 -1.20 4.27
C ALA A 75 0.71 -0.33 5.18
N VAL A 76 1.90 0.09 4.73
CA VAL A 76 2.74 1.06 5.48
C VAL A 76 2.03 2.41 5.61
N VAL A 77 1.43 2.91 4.52
CA VAL A 77 0.66 4.16 4.51
C VAL A 77 -0.55 4.09 5.44
N ASP A 78 -1.26 2.96 5.47
CA ASP A 78 -2.39 2.75 6.38
C ASP A 78 -1.98 2.85 7.86
N ARG A 79 -0.86 2.24 8.24
CA ARG A 79 -0.35 2.35 9.61
C ARG A 79 0.12 3.77 9.93
N MET A 80 0.74 4.47 8.99
CA MET A 80 1.07 5.90 9.18
C MET A 80 -0.19 6.73 9.42
N ALA A 81 -1.25 6.50 8.64
CA ALA A 81 -2.53 7.17 8.81
C ALA A 81 -3.16 6.87 10.19
N HIS A 82 -3.07 5.63 10.65
CA HIS A 82 -3.52 5.23 11.98
C HIS A 82 -2.78 6.00 13.10
N PHE A 83 -1.45 6.03 13.09
CA PHE A 83 -0.69 6.75 14.12
C PHE A 83 -0.83 8.26 14.02
N ALA A 84 -1.08 8.81 12.82
CA ALA A 84 -1.44 10.21 12.66
C ALA A 84 -2.78 10.53 13.35
N ALA A 85 -3.82 9.71 13.16
CA ALA A 85 -5.10 9.87 13.84
C ALA A 85 -4.96 9.78 15.38
N ILE A 86 -4.17 8.83 15.89
CA ILE A 86 -3.87 8.74 17.33
C ILE A 86 -3.15 10.00 17.82
N THR A 87 -2.15 10.49 17.08
CA THR A 87 -1.39 11.70 17.41
C THR A 87 -2.31 12.91 17.54
N TYR A 88 -3.20 13.12 16.57
CA TYR A 88 -4.15 14.23 16.59
C TYR A 88 -5.13 14.13 17.77
N ARG A 89 -5.67 12.94 18.02
CA ARG A 89 -6.54 12.70 19.19
C ARG A 89 -5.81 12.97 20.50
N ALA A 90 -4.62 12.40 20.69
CA ALA A 90 -3.85 12.56 21.91
C ALA A 90 -3.50 14.03 22.17
N LEU A 91 -3.19 14.79 21.11
CA LEU A 91 -3.00 16.24 21.18
C LEU A 91 -4.28 16.95 21.62
N ALA A 92 -5.43 16.63 21.02
CA ALA A 92 -6.72 17.24 21.37
C ALA A 92 -7.16 16.92 22.82
N CYS A 93 -6.83 15.73 23.33
CA CYS A 93 -7.18 15.30 24.68
C CYS A 93 -6.12 15.69 25.75
N GLY A 94 -4.98 16.26 25.36
CA GLY A 94 -3.87 16.54 26.27
C GLY A 94 -3.19 15.28 26.84
N ALA A 95 -3.30 14.14 26.16
CA ALA A 95 -2.75 12.85 26.59
C ALA A 95 -1.26 12.75 26.22
N GLU A 96 -0.38 13.39 26.99
CA GLU A 96 1.03 13.57 26.65
C GLU A 96 1.82 12.26 26.45
N ALA A 97 1.52 11.22 27.24
CA ALA A 97 2.19 9.93 27.10
C ALA A 97 1.81 9.22 25.80
N GLU A 98 0.52 9.22 25.44
CA GLU A 98 0.02 8.66 24.19
C GLU A 98 0.52 9.44 22.98
N LEU A 99 0.54 10.77 23.10
CA LEU A 99 1.07 11.67 22.08
C LEU A 99 2.52 11.33 21.74
N ARG A 100 3.39 11.23 22.77
CA ARG A 100 4.80 10.87 22.55
C ARG A 100 4.95 9.49 21.93
N ALA A 101 4.20 8.50 22.41
CA ALA A 101 4.27 7.15 21.87
C ALA A 101 3.85 7.10 20.38
N ALA A 102 2.76 7.77 20.03
CA ALA A 102 2.25 7.83 18.66
C ALA A 102 3.19 8.59 17.72
N GLN A 103 3.77 9.70 18.17
CA GLN A 103 4.76 10.46 17.41
C GLN A 103 6.02 9.65 17.12
N THR A 104 6.53 8.90 18.10
CA THR A 104 7.69 8.01 17.89
C THR A 104 7.37 6.95 16.84
N ARG A 105 6.21 6.28 16.94
CA ARG A 105 5.81 5.26 15.96
C ARG A 105 5.60 5.82 14.56
N LEU A 106 4.98 7.00 14.45
CA LEU A 106 4.80 7.68 13.18
C LEU A 106 6.15 8.05 12.55
N HIS A 107 7.11 8.51 13.35
CA HIS A 107 8.45 8.84 12.87
C HIS A 107 9.22 7.61 12.38
N GLU A 108 9.20 6.51 13.14
CA GLU A 108 9.81 5.23 12.74
C GLU A 108 9.26 4.73 11.40
N LEU A 109 7.92 4.77 11.24
CA LEU A 109 7.26 4.38 10.00
C LEU A 109 7.61 5.31 8.83
N ALA A 110 7.66 6.62 9.06
CA ALA A 110 8.01 7.58 8.02
C ALA A 110 9.45 7.38 7.51
N CYS A 111 10.40 7.12 8.42
CA CYS A 111 11.78 6.80 8.03
C CYS A 111 11.85 5.50 7.21
N GLY A 112 11.19 4.44 7.67
CA GLY A 112 11.14 3.17 6.93
C GLY A 112 10.43 3.28 5.57
N TYR A 113 9.40 4.14 5.47
CA TYR A 113 8.71 4.43 4.22
C TYR A 113 9.61 5.16 3.22
N ASP A 114 10.35 6.18 3.66
CA ASP A 114 11.28 6.92 2.79
C ASP A 114 12.35 5.98 2.20
N ASP A 115 12.92 5.09 3.02
CA ASP A 115 13.87 4.07 2.57
C ASP A 115 13.22 3.09 1.58
N LEU A 116 12.01 2.61 1.89
CA LEU A 116 11.25 1.70 1.04
C LEU A 116 10.94 2.31 -0.34
N VAL A 117 10.48 3.56 -0.40
CA VAL A 117 10.17 4.24 -1.66
C VAL A 117 11.41 4.35 -2.53
N VAL A 118 12.57 4.66 -1.94
CA VAL A 118 13.84 4.71 -2.66
C VAL A 118 14.22 3.33 -3.21
N GLU A 119 14.10 2.27 -2.42
CA GLU A 119 14.41 0.92 -2.87
C GLU A 119 13.48 0.43 -4.00
N VAL A 120 12.18 0.72 -3.90
CA VAL A 120 11.18 0.37 -4.93
C VAL A 120 11.38 1.18 -6.21
N ALA A 121 11.67 2.48 -6.09
CA ALA A 121 11.95 3.34 -7.25
C ALA A 121 13.20 2.89 -8.02
N ASN A 122 14.18 2.30 -7.32
CA ASN A 122 15.39 1.74 -7.92
C ASN A 122 15.21 0.29 -8.41
N GLY A 123 14.02 -0.31 -8.26
CA GLY A 123 13.77 -1.71 -8.62
C GLY A 123 14.54 -2.73 -7.77
N ALA A 124 15.08 -2.29 -6.63
CA ALA A 124 15.88 -3.10 -5.71
C ALA A 124 15.03 -4.02 -4.82
N ARG A 125 13.69 -3.86 -4.85
CA ARG A 125 12.75 -4.56 -3.97
C ARG A 125 11.48 -4.95 -4.72
N ARG A 126 10.99 -6.16 -4.44
CA ARG A 126 9.68 -6.62 -4.90
C ARG A 126 8.64 -6.37 -3.81
N LEU A 127 7.56 -5.70 -4.18
CA LEU A 127 6.35 -5.66 -3.36
C LEU A 127 5.59 -6.99 -3.56
N PRO A 128 4.78 -7.44 -2.59
CA PRO A 128 3.86 -8.54 -2.84
C PRO A 128 2.98 -8.13 -4.04
N ASP A 129 3.04 -8.93 -5.12
CA ASP A 129 2.20 -8.71 -6.30
C ASP A 129 0.73 -8.69 -5.83
N GLY A 130 0.00 -7.65 -6.22
CA GLY A 130 -1.46 -7.61 -6.02
C GLY A 130 -2.12 -8.83 -6.67
N PRO A 131 -3.34 -9.22 -6.23
CA PRO A 131 -3.92 -10.53 -6.51
C PRO A 131 -3.73 -10.89 -7.98
N GLU A 132 -3.01 -11.99 -8.20
CA GLU A 132 -2.62 -12.51 -9.50
C GLU A 132 -3.82 -12.43 -10.45
N GLU A 133 -3.77 -11.51 -11.41
CA GLU A 133 -4.63 -11.63 -12.59
C GLU A 133 -4.16 -12.90 -13.29
N ASP A 134 -4.88 -13.99 -13.02
CA ASP A 134 -4.88 -15.24 -13.76
C ASP A 134 -4.82 -14.89 -15.25
N SER A 135 -3.60 -14.91 -15.80
CA SER A 135 -3.40 -14.76 -17.23
C SER A 135 -3.96 -16.03 -17.85
N PRO A 136 -5.01 -15.95 -18.70
CA PRO A 136 -5.61 -17.14 -19.26
C PRO A 136 -4.54 -17.86 -20.08
N GLU A 137 -4.38 -19.16 -19.81
CA GLU A 137 -3.53 -20.08 -20.54
C GLU A 137 -3.61 -19.76 -22.04
N SER A 138 -2.51 -19.25 -22.58
CA SER A 138 -2.39 -19.02 -24.02
C SER A 138 -2.39 -20.38 -24.70
N GLY A 139 -3.52 -20.69 -25.33
CA GLY A 139 -3.79 -21.96 -25.99
C GLY A 139 -2.72 -22.32 -27.02
N GLY A 140 -2.00 -23.40 -26.75
CA GLY A 140 -1.27 -24.17 -27.74
C GLY A 140 -2.23 -25.10 -28.47
N ALA A 141 -2.82 -24.63 -29.55
CA ALA A 141 -3.57 -25.45 -30.50
C ALA A 141 -2.64 -26.50 -31.14
N GLN A 142 -2.95 -27.79 -30.97
CA GLN A 142 -2.31 -28.87 -31.70
C GLN A 142 -3.32 -29.45 -32.72
N PRO A 143 -3.26 -29.09 -34.02
CA PRO A 143 -4.05 -29.76 -35.03
C PRO A 143 -3.15 -30.77 -35.77
N SER A 144 -3.13 -32.02 -35.32
CA SER A 144 -2.45 -33.09 -36.07
C SER A 144 -3.45 -34.13 -36.58
N ARG A 145 -3.85 -33.82 -37.81
CA ARG A 145 -4.60 -34.59 -38.81
C ARG A 145 -4.55 -36.11 -38.66
N ASN A 146 -5.75 -36.64 -38.66
CA ASN A 146 -6.15 -38.01 -38.94
C ASN A 146 -5.76 -38.46 -40.37
N ARG A 147 -5.37 -39.75 -40.51
CA ARG A 147 -5.54 -40.72 -41.64
C ARG A 147 -4.26 -41.47 -42.07
N PRO A 148 -4.37 -42.63 -42.74
CA PRO A 148 -5.32 -43.75 -42.58
C PRO A 148 -4.61 -45.13 -42.55
N ARG A 149 -5.44 -46.18 -42.43
CA ARG A 149 -5.14 -47.62 -42.45
C ARG A 149 -4.75 -48.12 -43.85
N THR A 150 -3.69 -48.92 -43.96
CA THR A 150 -3.39 -49.89 -45.05
C THR A 150 -2.66 -51.04 -44.38
N GLU A 151 -3.38 -52.14 -44.12
CA GLU A 151 -3.28 -53.46 -44.79
C GLU A 151 -2.29 -54.38 -44.08
#